data_AF-A0A523SQM7-F1
#
_entry.id   AF-A0A523SQM7-F1
#
_cell.length_a   1.000
_cell.length_b   1.000
_cell.length_c   1.000
_cell.angle_alpha   90.00
_cell.angle_beta   90.00
_cell.angle_gamma   90.00
#
_symmetry.space_group_name_H-M   'P 1'
#
loop_
_entity.id
_entity.type
_entity.pdbx_description
1 polymer ?
#
loop_
_entity_poly.entity_id
_entity_poly.type
_entity_poly.pdbx_seq_one_letter_code
_entity_poly.pdbx_strand_id
1 'polypeptide(L)'
;METRKMKKSELPDTLDDLVNAFGRVYEDIDRKRSVEQMWLQVVEEAASVAEAVREVNYVEVISHLANTFCWISGLVAKCRGDPNSVLHFEEDFSSIVWRKYPNMCPLCGVRPCQCLIRKREIDSRSSEEKNQVYEKAEKKAQGTIEDRIRDLDRLVNMFEEVFGPSYFVMPIQEITFHFTEEVGEVAEQIRELRAVNMAPINDREKRDRRDRITKEFLKELADVFSWMCGILIKVNLLIGNVDDILSEFGRSEGSFRKITFSETLQKYYIDDGRLVCRTCRRSPCDIKKHEKLYQLSE
;
A
#
# COMPACT_ATOMS: atom_id res chain seq x y z
N MET A 1 -0.66 12.43 37.44
CA MET A 1 -0.34 12.31 36.00
C MET A 1 -1.26 13.25 35.26
N GLU A 2 -0.75 14.42 34.87
CA GLU A 2 -1.51 15.35 34.02
C GLU A 2 -1.67 14.73 32.63
N THR A 3 -2.91 14.58 32.18
CA THR A 3 -3.26 14.20 30.82
C THR A 3 -2.82 15.32 29.88
N ARG A 4 -1.60 15.19 29.35
CA ARG A 4 -1.07 16.03 28.25
C ARG A 4 -2.09 15.95 27.11
N LYS A 5 -2.91 16.99 26.93
CA LYS A 5 -3.79 17.13 25.77
C LYS A 5 -2.92 16.99 24.53
N MET A 6 -3.00 15.85 23.85
CA MET A 6 -2.31 15.64 22.58
C MET A 6 -2.77 16.75 21.63
N LYS A 7 -1.84 17.58 21.17
CA LYS A 7 -2.12 18.47 20.04
C LYS A 7 -2.63 17.60 18.90
N LYS A 8 -3.67 18.06 18.20
CA LYS A 8 -4.23 17.39 17.02
C LYS A 8 -3.06 17.07 16.08
N SER A 9 -2.88 15.77 15.81
CA SER A 9 -1.82 15.21 14.95
C SER A 9 -1.72 16.01 13.64
N GLU A 10 -0.50 16.38 13.21
CA GLU A 10 -0.24 16.97 11.90
C GLU A 10 -0.12 15.91 10.79
N LEU A 11 -0.51 14.64 11.07
CA LEU A 11 -0.54 13.63 10.02
C LEU A 11 -1.51 14.10 8.92
N PRO A 12 -1.08 14.17 7.66
CA PRO A 12 -1.99 14.48 6.58
C PRO A 12 -3.13 13.45 6.49
N ASP A 13 -4.34 13.94 6.22
CA ASP A 13 -5.53 13.09 6.18
C ASP A 13 -5.65 12.33 4.84
N THR A 14 -5.07 12.86 3.76
CA THR A 14 -5.16 12.24 2.43
C THR A 14 -3.99 11.33 2.10
N LEU A 15 -4.25 10.28 1.33
CA LEU A 15 -3.26 9.34 0.82
C LEU A 15 -2.16 10.05 0.02
N ASP A 16 -2.52 11.03 -0.82
CA ASP A 16 -1.55 11.74 -1.64
C ASP A 16 -0.67 12.68 -0.81
N ASP A 17 -1.24 13.36 0.19
CA ASP A 17 -0.46 14.22 1.09
C ASP A 17 0.48 13.39 1.99
N LEU A 18 0.05 12.19 2.40
CA LEU A 18 0.89 11.22 3.12
C LEU A 18 2.07 10.76 2.26
N VAL A 19 1.82 10.34 1.01
CA VAL A 19 2.86 9.97 0.05
C VAL A 19 3.88 11.10 -0.10
N ASN A 20 3.39 12.33 -0.31
CA ASN A 20 4.25 13.51 -0.42
C ASN A 20 5.02 13.81 0.87
N ALA A 21 4.41 13.62 2.05
CA ALA A 21 5.06 13.84 3.33
C ALA A 21 6.17 12.82 3.59
N PHE A 22 5.93 11.53 3.33
CA PHE A 22 6.97 10.51 3.40
C PHE A 22 8.10 10.77 2.40
N GLY A 23 7.76 11.15 1.17
CA GLY A 23 8.74 11.56 0.15
C GLY A 23 9.68 12.66 0.65
N ARG A 24 9.14 13.69 1.33
CA ARG A 24 9.96 14.76 1.94
C ARG A 24 10.82 14.28 3.11
N VAL A 25 10.29 13.39 3.95
CA VAL A 25 11.06 12.83 5.08
C VAL A 25 12.28 12.05 4.57
N TYR A 26 12.13 11.28 3.50
CA TYR A 26 13.15 10.36 3.02
C TYR A 26 13.88 10.79 1.73
N GLU A 27 13.62 11.99 1.22
CA GLU A 27 14.12 12.48 -0.09
C GLU A 27 15.63 12.27 -0.26
N ASP A 28 16.43 12.66 0.73
CA ASP A 28 17.89 12.63 0.65
C ASP A 28 18.46 11.23 0.48
N ILE A 29 17.83 10.23 1.10
CA ILE A 29 18.29 8.84 1.03
C ILE A 29 17.68 8.12 -0.17
N ASP A 30 16.41 8.36 -0.47
CA ASP A 30 15.70 7.68 -1.57
C ASP A 30 16.14 8.17 -2.94
N ARG A 31 16.64 9.42 -3.03
CA ARG A 31 17.32 9.93 -4.24
C ARG A 31 18.53 9.07 -4.63
N LYS A 32 19.25 8.51 -3.65
CA LYS A 32 20.42 7.64 -3.91
C LYS A 32 20.04 6.19 -4.23
N ARG A 33 18.81 5.76 -3.92
CA ARG A 33 18.36 4.39 -4.17
C ARG A 33 17.80 4.23 -5.58
N SER A 34 18.02 3.07 -6.18
CA SER A 34 17.27 2.66 -7.37
C SER A 34 15.84 2.25 -7.00
N VAL A 35 14.94 2.20 -8.00
CA VAL A 35 13.57 1.70 -7.83
C VAL A 35 13.58 0.26 -7.29
N GLU A 36 14.49 -0.58 -7.76
CA GLU A 36 14.67 -1.96 -7.30
C GLU A 36 15.10 -2.01 -5.83
N GLN A 37 16.05 -1.16 -5.42
CA GLN A 37 16.50 -1.11 -4.02
C GLN A 37 15.38 -0.69 -3.08
N MET A 38 14.53 0.25 -3.50
CA MET A 38 13.34 0.62 -2.73
C MET A 38 12.32 -0.50 -2.68
N TRP A 39 12.08 -1.18 -3.80
CA TRP A 39 11.14 -2.30 -3.84
C TRP A 39 11.60 -3.50 -3.00
N LEU A 40 12.90 -3.77 -2.94
CA LEU A 40 13.45 -4.81 -2.05
C LEU A 40 13.10 -4.57 -0.58
N GLN A 41 12.98 -3.31 -0.15
CA GLN A 41 12.52 -2.98 1.20
C GLN A 41 11.01 -3.26 1.38
N VAL A 42 10.20 -3.06 0.34
CA VAL A 42 8.79 -3.48 0.36
C VAL A 42 8.68 -5.01 0.48
N VAL A 43 9.51 -5.75 -0.25
CA VAL A 43 9.58 -7.23 -0.18
C VAL A 43 9.99 -7.70 1.23
N GLU A 44 10.99 -7.06 1.83
CA GLU A 44 11.47 -7.35 3.19
C GLU A 44 10.36 -7.16 4.24
N GLU A 45 9.66 -6.03 4.21
CA GLU A 45 8.56 -5.77 5.14
C GLU A 45 7.35 -6.68 4.86
N ALA A 46 7.08 -7.02 3.59
CA ALA A 46 6.01 -7.97 3.26
C ALA A 46 6.29 -9.38 3.79
N ALA A 47 7.55 -9.84 3.71
CA ALA A 47 7.97 -11.09 4.32
C ALA A 47 7.85 -11.05 5.85
N SER A 48 8.17 -9.90 6.45
CA SER A 48 8.04 -9.68 7.90
C SER A 48 6.57 -9.68 8.36
N VAL A 49 5.64 -9.13 7.56
CA VAL A 49 4.20 -9.28 7.78
C VAL A 49 3.80 -10.77 7.78
N ALA A 50 4.27 -11.54 6.79
CA ALA A 50 3.96 -12.97 6.71
C ALA A 50 4.50 -13.77 7.90
N GLU A 51 5.72 -13.47 8.35
CA GLU A 51 6.30 -14.02 9.57
C GLU A 51 5.46 -13.68 10.81
N ALA A 52 5.12 -12.40 11.02
CA ALA A 52 4.31 -11.98 12.15
C ALA A 52 2.91 -12.61 12.15
N VAL A 53 2.29 -12.81 10.97
CA VAL A 53 1.03 -13.55 10.84
C VAL A 53 1.20 -15.03 11.22
N ARG A 54 2.28 -15.68 10.77
CA ARG A 54 2.61 -17.08 11.12
C ARG A 54 2.78 -17.25 12.64
N GLU A 55 3.34 -16.24 13.30
CA GLU A 55 3.59 -16.23 14.75
C GLU A 55 2.43 -15.69 15.58
N VAL A 56 1.32 -15.31 14.93
CA VAL A 56 0.12 -14.73 15.58
C VAL A 56 0.46 -13.45 16.36
N ASN A 57 1.48 -12.72 15.93
CA ASN A 57 1.92 -11.46 16.54
C ASN A 57 1.32 -10.27 15.80
N TYR A 58 0.06 -9.95 16.09
CA TYR A 58 -0.66 -8.90 15.37
C TYR A 58 -0.13 -7.47 15.64
N VAL A 59 0.59 -7.24 16.75
CA VAL A 59 1.26 -5.96 16.99
C VAL A 59 2.35 -5.74 15.94
N GLU A 60 3.17 -6.76 15.69
CA GLU A 60 4.21 -6.72 14.66
C GLU A 60 3.61 -6.69 13.25
N VAL A 61 2.50 -7.40 12.98
CA VAL A 61 1.77 -7.26 11.69
C VAL A 61 1.43 -5.80 11.42
N ILE A 62 0.84 -5.10 12.40
CA ILE A 62 0.47 -3.68 12.25
C ILE A 62 1.72 -2.81 12.07
N SER A 63 2.82 -3.13 12.78
CA SER A 63 4.09 -2.41 12.67
C SER A 63 4.72 -2.54 11.28
N HIS A 64 4.77 -3.75 10.74
CA HIS A 64 5.31 -4.03 9.40
C HIS A 64 4.41 -3.47 8.30
N LEU A 65 3.07 -3.49 8.45
CA LEU A 65 2.17 -2.80 7.52
C LEU A 65 2.47 -1.28 7.44
N ALA A 66 2.79 -0.65 8.57
CA ALA A 66 3.18 0.76 8.60
C ALA A 66 4.48 0.99 7.81
N ASN A 67 5.47 0.11 7.97
CA ASN A 67 6.73 0.18 7.23
C ASN A 67 6.54 -0.07 5.73
N THR A 68 5.80 -1.10 5.35
CA THR A 68 5.47 -1.37 3.95
C THR A 68 4.83 -0.15 3.31
N PHE A 69 3.87 0.50 4.00
CA PHE A 69 3.21 1.70 3.49
C PHE A 69 4.19 2.87 3.32
N CYS A 70 5.11 3.06 4.27
CA CYS A 70 6.16 4.07 4.18
C CYS A 70 7.07 3.84 2.96
N TRP A 71 7.49 2.60 2.70
CA TRP A 71 8.34 2.27 1.55
C TRP A 71 7.61 2.43 0.22
N ILE A 72 6.34 2.01 0.13
CA ILE A 72 5.48 2.26 -1.03
C ILE A 72 5.33 3.77 -1.27
N SER A 73 5.10 4.55 -0.20
CA SER A 73 4.97 6.00 -0.28
C SER A 73 6.24 6.67 -0.80
N GLY A 74 7.41 6.28 -0.30
CA GLY A 74 8.70 6.76 -0.81
C GLY A 74 8.91 6.41 -2.27
N LEU A 75 8.59 5.17 -2.67
CA LEU A 75 8.70 4.71 -4.06
C LEU A 75 7.81 5.55 -4.99
N VAL A 76 6.53 5.72 -4.64
CA VAL A 76 5.59 6.51 -5.43
C VAL A 76 6.08 7.95 -5.54
N ALA A 77 6.52 8.57 -4.44
CA ALA A 77 7.06 9.93 -4.46
C ALA A 77 8.28 10.04 -5.39
N LYS A 78 9.19 9.06 -5.36
CA LYS A 78 10.36 9.01 -6.26
C LYS A 78 9.96 8.88 -7.73
N CYS A 79 9.09 7.92 -8.06
CA CYS A 79 8.64 7.70 -9.44
C CYS A 79 7.89 8.90 -10.02
N ARG A 80 7.19 9.68 -9.18
CA ARG A 80 6.54 10.93 -9.59
C ARG A 80 7.50 12.10 -9.71
N GLY A 81 8.51 12.17 -8.84
CA GLY A 81 9.44 13.30 -8.76
C GLY A 81 10.62 13.26 -9.75
N ASP A 82 10.96 12.09 -10.29
CA ASP A 82 12.10 11.93 -11.21
C ASP A 82 11.64 11.57 -12.64
N PRO A 83 11.56 12.55 -13.56
CA PRO A 83 11.16 12.31 -14.95
C PRO A 83 12.18 11.49 -15.76
N ASN A 84 13.40 11.33 -15.24
CA ASN A 84 14.45 10.52 -15.86
C ASN A 84 14.48 9.08 -15.32
N SER A 85 13.65 8.76 -14.32
CA SER A 85 13.53 7.42 -13.78
C SER A 85 13.09 6.43 -14.86
N VAL A 86 13.63 5.21 -14.77
CA VAL A 86 13.20 4.05 -15.57
C VAL A 86 11.69 3.81 -15.44
N LEU A 87 11.16 4.13 -14.26
CA LEU A 87 9.75 4.08 -13.92
C LEU A 87 9.31 5.47 -13.48
N HIS A 88 8.68 6.21 -14.39
CA HIS A 88 8.09 7.52 -14.15
C HIS A 88 6.61 7.52 -14.52
N PHE A 89 5.80 8.12 -13.64
CA PHE A 89 4.37 8.37 -13.88
C PHE A 89 3.95 9.62 -13.09
N GLU A 90 2.95 10.35 -13.59
CA GLU A 90 2.50 11.61 -12.96
C GLU A 90 1.31 11.42 -12.00
N GLU A 91 0.64 10.26 -12.09
CA GLU A 91 -0.63 10.01 -11.42
C GLU A 91 -0.51 9.98 -9.88
N ASP A 92 -1.49 10.60 -9.22
CA ASP A 92 -1.68 10.53 -7.77
C ASP A 92 -1.94 9.09 -7.30
N PHE A 93 -1.49 8.74 -6.09
CA PHE A 93 -1.66 7.38 -5.60
C PHE A 93 -3.13 7.04 -5.34
N SER A 94 -3.91 8.02 -4.86
CA SER A 94 -5.36 7.86 -4.73
C SER A 94 -6.05 7.62 -6.08
N SER A 95 -5.56 8.23 -7.17
CA SER A 95 -6.09 8.03 -8.52
C SER A 95 -5.75 6.63 -9.06
N ILE A 96 -4.52 6.15 -8.81
CA ILE A 96 -4.09 4.78 -9.13
C ILE A 96 -5.01 3.76 -8.45
N VAL A 97 -5.23 3.91 -7.13
CA VAL A 97 -6.13 3.04 -6.36
C VAL A 97 -7.56 3.12 -6.88
N TRP A 98 -8.08 4.34 -7.11
CA TRP A 98 -9.45 4.54 -7.58
C TRP A 98 -9.71 3.98 -8.97
N ARG A 99 -8.72 4.03 -9.87
CA ARG A 99 -8.83 3.47 -11.22
C ARG A 99 -9.08 1.97 -11.20
N LYS A 100 -8.40 1.25 -10.30
CA LYS A 100 -8.59 -0.20 -10.11
C LYS A 100 -9.83 -0.50 -9.25
N TYR A 101 -10.08 0.32 -8.23
CA TYR A 101 -11.15 0.13 -7.25
C TYR A 101 -12.08 1.35 -7.14
N PRO A 102 -12.96 1.60 -8.13
CA PRO A 102 -13.92 2.70 -8.11
C PRO A 102 -15.14 2.36 -7.25
N ASN A 103 -14.88 2.04 -5.98
CA ASN A 103 -15.85 1.64 -4.99
C ASN A 103 -16.65 0.36 -5.35
N MET A 104 -15.96 -0.61 -5.97
CA MET A 104 -16.50 -1.93 -6.33
C MET A 104 -15.37 -2.93 -6.58
N CYS A 105 -15.69 -4.22 -6.58
CA CYS A 105 -14.72 -5.26 -6.91
C CYS A 105 -14.44 -5.27 -8.43
N PRO A 106 -13.17 -5.27 -8.86
CA PRO A 106 -12.83 -5.22 -10.29
C PRO A 106 -13.04 -6.57 -11.01
N LEU A 107 -13.19 -7.67 -10.27
CA LEU A 107 -13.44 -9.00 -10.84
C LEU A 107 -14.94 -9.27 -11.10
N CYS A 108 -15.79 -8.93 -10.14
CA CYS A 108 -17.24 -9.18 -10.25
C CYS A 108 -18.09 -7.94 -10.54
N GLY A 109 -17.52 -6.74 -10.44
CA GLY A 109 -18.20 -5.48 -10.75
C GLY A 109 -19.29 -5.07 -9.76
N VAL A 110 -19.33 -5.67 -8.57
CA VAL A 110 -20.38 -5.40 -7.55
C VAL A 110 -19.80 -5.01 -6.19
N ARG A 111 -20.64 -4.41 -5.35
CA ARG A 111 -20.39 -4.03 -3.95
C ARG A 111 -21.61 -4.46 -3.11
N PRO A 112 -21.47 -5.34 -2.09
CA PRO A 112 -20.25 -6.05 -1.73
C PRO A 112 -19.82 -7.07 -2.80
N CYS A 113 -18.54 -7.42 -2.77
CA CYS A 113 -17.92 -8.45 -3.60
C CYS A 113 -18.65 -9.79 -3.45
N GLN A 114 -18.89 -10.46 -4.57
CA GLN A 114 -19.54 -11.79 -4.62
C GLN A 114 -18.61 -12.89 -5.13
N CYS A 115 -17.30 -12.61 -5.22
CA CYS A 115 -16.37 -13.54 -5.86
C CYS A 115 -16.31 -14.91 -5.21
N LEU A 116 -16.39 -14.99 -3.88
CA LEU A 116 -16.40 -16.27 -3.18
C LEU A 116 -17.67 -17.10 -3.46
N ILE A 117 -18.82 -16.44 -3.58
CA ILE A 117 -20.11 -17.11 -3.86
C ILE A 117 -20.17 -17.56 -5.33
N ARG A 118 -19.60 -16.75 -6.24
CA ARG A 118 -19.61 -16.96 -7.68
C ARG A 118 -18.28 -17.51 -8.20
N LYS A 119 -17.46 -18.14 -7.35
CA LYS A 119 -16.08 -18.53 -7.67
C LYS A 119 -15.99 -19.34 -8.96
N ARG A 120 -16.81 -20.38 -9.10
CA ARG A 120 -16.86 -21.21 -10.32
C ARG A 120 -17.14 -20.41 -11.60
N GLU A 121 -18.09 -19.48 -11.55
CA GLU A 121 -18.43 -18.65 -12.70
C GLU A 121 -17.27 -17.72 -13.06
N ILE A 122 -16.69 -17.05 -12.06
CA ILE A 122 -15.59 -16.09 -12.26
C ILE A 122 -14.32 -16.78 -12.75
N ASP A 123 -13.98 -17.93 -12.18
CA ASP A 123 -12.82 -18.72 -12.57
C ASP A 123 -12.97 -19.27 -14.00
N SER A 124 -14.21 -19.55 -14.41
CA SER A 124 -14.51 -20.03 -15.77
C SER A 124 -14.48 -18.96 -16.86
N ARG A 125 -14.37 -17.67 -16.50
CA ARG A 125 -14.33 -16.58 -17.49
C ARG A 125 -13.05 -16.64 -18.31
N SER A 126 -13.18 -16.35 -19.61
CA SER A 126 -12.02 -16.13 -20.46
C SER A 126 -11.24 -14.89 -20.02
N SER A 127 -9.99 -14.76 -20.47
CA SER A 127 -9.17 -13.58 -20.22
C SER A 127 -9.85 -12.31 -20.79
N GLU A 128 -10.50 -12.41 -21.95
CA GLU A 128 -11.25 -11.32 -22.57
C GLU A 128 -12.43 -10.88 -21.71
N GLU A 129 -13.20 -11.83 -21.16
CA GLU A 129 -14.34 -11.52 -20.28
C GLU A 129 -13.88 -10.85 -18.99
N LYS A 130 -12.77 -11.32 -18.39
CA LYS A 130 -12.16 -10.66 -17.22
C LYS A 130 -11.74 -9.23 -17.58
N ASN A 131 -11.05 -9.04 -18.71
CA ASN A 131 -10.63 -7.73 -19.19
C ASN A 131 -11.81 -6.79 -19.43
N GLN A 132 -12.94 -7.27 -19.96
CA GLN A 132 -14.14 -6.45 -20.14
C GLN A 132 -14.73 -5.94 -18.83
N VAL A 133 -14.68 -6.73 -17.75
CA VAL A 133 -15.13 -6.26 -16.42
C VAL A 133 -14.18 -5.20 -15.89
N TYR A 134 -12.86 -5.41 -16.02
CA TYR A 134 -11.85 -4.43 -15.67
C TYR A 134 -12.02 -3.12 -16.44
N GLU A 135 -12.19 -3.16 -17.76
CA GLU A 135 -12.40 -1.97 -18.59
C GLU A 135 -13.66 -1.20 -18.21
N LYS A 136 -14.74 -1.91 -17.82
CA LYS A 136 -15.96 -1.27 -17.31
C LYS A 136 -15.70 -0.56 -15.98
N ALA A 137 -14.95 -1.17 -15.07
CA ALA A 137 -14.53 -0.54 -13.83
C ALA A 137 -13.66 0.69 -14.12
N GLU A 138 -12.65 0.57 -14.98
CA GLU A 138 -11.75 1.66 -15.38
C GLU A 138 -12.52 2.84 -16.00
N LYS A 139 -13.46 2.58 -16.92
CA LYS A 139 -14.34 3.61 -17.51
C LYS A 139 -15.21 4.30 -16.46
N LYS A 140 -15.77 3.55 -15.51
CA LYS A 140 -16.52 4.12 -14.40
C LYS A 140 -15.64 5.01 -13.54
N ALA A 141 -14.43 4.54 -13.22
CA ALA A 141 -13.47 5.29 -12.41
C ALA A 141 -13.10 6.63 -13.05
N GLN A 142 -12.88 6.64 -14.37
CA GLN A 142 -12.61 7.87 -15.14
C GLN A 142 -13.77 8.86 -15.04
N GLY A 143 -15.01 8.38 -15.13
CA GLY A 143 -16.20 9.23 -14.98
C GLY A 143 -16.43 9.79 -13.58
N THR A 144 -15.82 9.20 -12.55
CA THR A 144 -15.99 9.60 -11.14
C THR A 144 -14.65 9.90 -10.45
N ILE A 145 -13.63 10.32 -11.20
CA ILE A 145 -12.27 10.53 -10.66
C ILE A 145 -12.19 11.73 -9.72
N GLU A 146 -13.04 12.74 -9.94
CA GLU A 146 -13.14 13.91 -9.07
C GLU A 146 -13.81 13.58 -7.73
N ASP A 147 -14.70 12.59 -7.72
CA ASP A 147 -15.40 12.10 -6.52
C ASP A 147 -14.60 11.02 -5.77
N ARG A 148 -13.35 10.75 -6.16
CA ARG A 148 -12.53 9.69 -5.57
C ARG A 148 -12.31 9.91 -4.08
N ILE A 149 -12.25 8.82 -3.33
CA ILE A 149 -11.90 8.85 -1.91
C ILE A 149 -10.39 9.10 -1.80
N ARG A 150 -10.00 10.21 -1.16
CA ARG A 150 -8.59 10.55 -0.93
C ARG A 150 -8.13 10.30 0.50
N ASP A 151 -9.05 10.31 1.45
CA ASP A 151 -8.76 10.07 2.87
C ASP A 151 -8.36 8.60 3.11
N LEU A 152 -7.27 8.39 3.84
CA LEU A 152 -6.67 7.06 4.03
C LEU A 152 -7.64 6.10 4.73
N ASP A 153 -8.24 6.52 5.84
CA ASP A 153 -9.10 5.64 6.62
C ASP A 153 -10.44 5.40 5.91
N ARG A 154 -10.94 6.37 5.13
CA ARG A 154 -12.10 6.17 4.25
C ARG A 154 -11.80 5.21 3.10
N LEU A 155 -10.57 5.15 2.58
CA LEU A 155 -10.17 4.13 1.61
C LEU A 155 -10.19 2.73 2.24
N VAL A 156 -9.67 2.58 3.46
CA VAL A 156 -9.74 1.30 4.19
C VAL A 156 -11.20 0.89 4.42
N ASN A 157 -12.07 1.83 4.83
CA ASN A 157 -13.50 1.57 4.99
C ASN A 157 -14.15 1.17 3.66
N MET A 158 -13.78 1.79 2.53
CA MET A 158 -14.27 1.39 1.21
C MET A 158 -13.88 -0.08 0.91
N PHE A 159 -12.64 -0.48 1.17
CA PHE A 159 -12.21 -1.87 1.00
C PHE A 159 -12.95 -2.82 1.94
N GLU A 160 -13.24 -2.41 3.17
CA GLU A 160 -14.07 -3.19 4.10
C GLU A 160 -15.51 -3.35 3.57
N GLU A 161 -16.12 -2.30 3.01
CA GLU A 161 -17.46 -2.37 2.46
C GLU A 161 -17.54 -3.23 1.18
N VAL A 162 -16.48 -3.23 0.37
CA VAL A 162 -16.41 -4.02 -0.86
C VAL A 162 -16.04 -5.47 -0.54
N PHE A 163 -15.01 -5.73 0.25
CA PHE A 163 -14.41 -7.06 0.41
C PHE A 163 -14.59 -7.65 1.81
N GLY A 164 -15.18 -6.94 2.76
CA GLY A 164 -15.39 -7.38 4.15
C GLY A 164 -16.00 -8.77 4.29
N PRO A 165 -17.07 -9.13 3.54
CA PRO A 165 -17.61 -10.49 3.59
C PRO A 165 -16.58 -11.57 3.19
N SER A 166 -15.67 -11.26 2.25
CA SER A 166 -14.61 -12.17 1.85
C SER A 166 -13.52 -12.25 2.92
N TYR A 167 -13.06 -11.11 3.45
CA TYR A 167 -12.07 -11.09 4.52
C TYR A 167 -12.58 -11.78 5.79
N PHE A 168 -13.88 -11.71 6.07
CA PHE A 168 -14.48 -12.39 7.21
C PHE A 168 -14.24 -13.91 7.17
N VAL A 169 -14.45 -14.53 6.00
CA VAL A 169 -14.35 -15.99 5.84
C VAL A 169 -12.95 -16.49 5.50
N MET A 170 -12.11 -15.69 4.82
CA MET A 170 -10.75 -16.11 4.45
C MET A 170 -9.83 -16.17 5.68
N PRO A 171 -8.99 -17.20 5.84
CA PRO A 171 -7.91 -17.21 6.82
C PRO A 171 -6.96 -16.02 6.60
N ILE A 172 -6.39 -15.47 7.68
CA ILE A 172 -5.44 -14.36 7.56
C ILE A 172 -4.20 -14.74 6.74
N GLN A 173 -3.81 -16.01 6.78
CA GLN A 173 -2.71 -16.55 5.97
C GLN A 173 -3.01 -16.44 4.47
N GLU A 174 -4.24 -16.71 4.04
CA GLU A 174 -4.65 -16.60 2.62
C GLU A 174 -4.62 -15.14 2.16
N ILE A 175 -5.12 -14.21 2.99
CA ILE A 175 -5.04 -12.76 2.71
C ILE A 175 -3.57 -12.32 2.62
N THR A 176 -2.71 -12.86 3.49
CA THR A 176 -1.28 -12.53 3.50
C THR A 176 -0.54 -13.12 2.31
N PHE A 177 -0.92 -14.31 1.84
CA PHE A 177 -0.35 -14.89 0.63
C PHE A 177 -0.68 -14.06 -0.60
N HIS A 178 -1.93 -13.61 -0.76
CA HIS A 178 -2.27 -12.68 -1.84
C HIS A 178 -1.48 -11.38 -1.72
N PHE A 179 -1.38 -10.77 -0.54
CA PHE A 179 -0.52 -9.60 -0.34
C PHE A 179 0.93 -9.83 -0.82
N THR A 180 1.54 -10.97 -0.48
CA THR A 180 2.91 -11.28 -0.91
C THR A 180 3.03 -11.62 -2.40
N GLU A 181 2.00 -12.25 -2.98
CA GLU A 181 1.89 -12.54 -4.42
C GLU A 181 1.95 -11.24 -5.23
N GLU A 182 1.14 -10.26 -4.83
CA GLU A 182 0.99 -8.96 -5.49
C GLU A 182 2.27 -8.11 -5.35
N VAL A 183 2.97 -8.24 -4.22
CA VAL A 183 4.30 -7.66 -4.04
C VAL A 183 5.31 -8.26 -5.04
N GLY A 184 5.19 -9.55 -5.33
CA GLY A 184 5.96 -10.26 -6.34
C GLY A 184 5.63 -9.81 -7.77
N GLU A 185 4.36 -9.59 -8.09
CA GLU A 185 3.92 -9.14 -9.41
C GLU A 185 4.43 -7.72 -9.72
N VAL A 186 4.42 -6.80 -8.75
CA VAL A 186 5.06 -5.48 -8.92
C VAL A 186 6.58 -5.64 -9.15
N ALA A 187 7.24 -6.58 -8.46
CA ALA A 187 8.67 -6.84 -8.67
C ALA A 187 8.93 -7.34 -10.11
N GLU A 188 8.03 -8.16 -10.66
CA GLU A 188 8.08 -8.59 -12.05
C GLU A 188 8.02 -7.39 -13.00
N GLN A 189 7.06 -6.47 -12.82
CA GLN A 189 6.94 -5.28 -13.66
C GLN A 189 8.19 -4.38 -13.62
N ILE A 190 8.81 -4.23 -12.43
CA ILE A 190 10.07 -3.47 -12.28
C ILE A 190 11.19 -4.13 -13.10
N ARG A 191 11.32 -5.46 -13.05
CA ARG A 191 12.34 -6.18 -13.85
C ARG A 191 12.07 -6.05 -15.34
N GLU A 192 10.81 -6.12 -15.76
CA GLU A 192 10.43 -5.97 -17.17
C GLU A 192 10.78 -4.57 -17.71
N LEU A 193 10.53 -3.51 -16.93
CA LEU A 193 10.91 -2.14 -17.31
C LEU A 193 12.41 -2.02 -17.51
N ARG A 194 13.22 -2.60 -16.62
CA ARG A 194 14.67 -2.64 -16.77
C ARG A 194 15.09 -3.39 -18.03
N ALA A 195 14.49 -4.55 -18.30
CA ALA A 195 14.77 -5.35 -19.48
C ALA A 195 14.45 -4.58 -20.77
N VAL A 196 13.31 -3.89 -20.83
CA VAL A 196 12.93 -3.02 -21.96
C VAL A 196 13.94 -1.88 -22.13
N ASN A 197 14.45 -1.31 -21.04
CA ASN A 197 15.44 -0.26 -21.11
C ASN A 197 16.79 -0.70 -21.68
N MET A 198 17.16 -1.96 -21.47
CA MET A 198 18.40 -2.55 -21.98
C MET A 198 18.25 -3.21 -23.36
N ALA A 199 17.02 -3.40 -23.85
CA ALA A 199 16.77 -4.11 -25.11
C ALA A 199 17.22 -3.30 -26.33
N PRO A 200 17.82 -3.96 -27.36
CA PRO A 200 18.25 -3.31 -28.60
C PRO A 200 17.06 -3.16 -29.59
N ILE A 201 15.99 -2.51 -29.15
CA ILE A 201 14.77 -2.24 -29.93
C ILE A 201 14.67 -0.74 -30.27
N ASN A 202 13.87 -0.40 -31.28
CA ASN A 202 13.65 0.99 -31.66
C ASN A 202 12.87 1.77 -30.58
N ASP A 203 13.01 3.10 -30.57
CA ASP A 203 12.43 3.97 -29.53
C ASP A 203 10.90 3.92 -29.45
N ARG A 204 10.22 3.69 -30.58
CA ARG A 204 8.76 3.59 -30.62
C ARG A 204 8.30 2.32 -29.90
N GLU A 205 8.85 1.18 -30.25
CA GLU A 205 8.54 -0.10 -29.61
C GLU A 205 8.90 -0.08 -28.12
N LYS A 206 10.04 0.54 -27.78
CA LYS A 206 10.47 0.74 -26.40
C LYS A 206 9.46 1.53 -25.59
N ARG A 207 8.97 2.64 -26.13
CA ARG A 207 7.93 3.47 -25.51
C ARG A 207 6.63 2.68 -25.33
N ASP A 208 6.14 2.04 -26.39
CA ASP A 208 4.88 1.29 -26.34
C ASP A 208 4.93 0.15 -25.30
N ARG A 209 6.06 -0.56 -25.19
CA ARG A 209 6.26 -1.59 -24.15
C ARG A 209 6.31 -0.98 -22.76
N ARG A 210 7.08 0.10 -22.57
CA ARG A 210 7.20 0.79 -21.28
C ARG A 210 5.84 1.27 -20.79
N ASP A 211 5.02 1.84 -21.67
CA ASP A 211 3.71 2.37 -21.29
C ASP A 211 2.76 1.25 -20.85
N ARG A 212 2.79 0.08 -21.52
CA ARG A 212 2.04 -1.11 -21.09
C ARG A 212 2.50 -1.64 -19.74
N ILE A 213 3.79 -1.82 -19.55
CA ILE A 213 4.36 -2.34 -18.29
C ILE A 213 4.08 -1.34 -17.15
N THR A 214 4.17 -0.03 -17.42
CA THR A 214 3.81 1.00 -16.44
C THR A 214 2.34 0.91 -16.06
N LYS A 215 1.43 0.65 -17.02
CA LYS A 215 0.01 0.45 -16.72
C LYS A 215 -0.23 -0.77 -15.80
N GLU A 216 0.43 -1.90 -16.06
CA GLU A 216 0.31 -3.08 -15.19
C GLU A 216 0.98 -2.83 -13.82
N PHE A 217 2.15 -2.21 -13.77
CA PHE A 217 2.80 -1.79 -12.52
C PHE A 217 1.85 -0.99 -11.62
N LEU A 218 1.15 0.00 -12.17
CA LEU A 218 0.20 0.82 -11.41
C LEU A 218 -0.99 0.01 -10.88
N LYS A 219 -1.45 -0.98 -11.65
CA LYS A 219 -2.51 -1.89 -11.20
C LYS A 219 -2.04 -2.75 -10.03
N GLU A 220 -0.86 -3.36 -10.13
CA GLU A 220 -0.38 -4.25 -9.06
C GLU A 220 0.00 -3.46 -7.82
N LEU A 221 0.46 -2.21 -7.97
CA LEU A 221 0.66 -1.32 -6.83
C LEU A 221 -0.64 -1.01 -6.09
N ALA A 222 -1.77 -0.87 -6.81
CA ALA A 222 -3.08 -0.70 -6.19
C ALA A 222 -3.54 -1.98 -5.46
N ASP A 223 -3.15 -3.17 -5.93
CA ASP A 223 -3.48 -4.44 -5.28
C ASP A 223 -2.67 -4.67 -4.02
N VAL A 224 -1.37 -4.37 -4.06
CA VAL A 224 -0.54 -4.37 -2.85
C VAL A 224 -1.20 -3.51 -1.76
N PHE A 225 -1.65 -2.30 -2.11
CA PHE A 225 -2.35 -1.43 -1.16
C PHE A 225 -3.72 -2.00 -0.70
N SER A 226 -4.51 -2.58 -1.62
CA SER A 226 -5.81 -3.17 -1.26
C SER A 226 -5.67 -4.35 -0.30
N TRP A 227 -4.68 -5.21 -0.51
CA TRP A 227 -4.40 -6.35 0.36
C TRP A 227 -3.80 -5.94 1.70
N MET A 228 -2.98 -4.88 1.75
CA MET A 228 -2.57 -4.27 3.03
C MET A 228 -3.78 -3.81 3.85
N CYS A 229 -4.77 -3.17 3.20
CA CYS A 229 -6.03 -2.82 3.84
C CYS A 229 -6.77 -4.07 4.32
N GLY A 230 -6.83 -5.12 3.49
CA GLY A 230 -7.42 -6.42 3.83
C GLY A 230 -6.80 -7.07 5.07
N ILE A 231 -5.47 -7.03 5.20
CA ILE A 231 -4.77 -7.52 6.40
C ILE A 231 -5.17 -6.70 7.62
N LEU A 232 -5.15 -5.37 7.55
CA LEU A 232 -5.57 -4.52 8.68
C LEU A 232 -7.02 -4.77 9.10
N ILE A 233 -7.93 -4.93 8.13
CA ILE A 233 -9.34 -5.27 8.38
C ILE A 233 -9.44 -6.63 9.09
N LYS A 234 -8.73 -7.65 8.58
CA LYS A 234 -8.73 -8.99 9.18
C LYS A 234 -8.15 -8.98 10.59
N VAL A 235 -7.05 -8.26 10.81
CA VAL A 235 -6.44 -8.07 12.12
C VAL A 235 -7.44 -7.42 13.08
N ASN A 236 -8.14 -6.36 12.68
CA ASN A 236 -9.19 -5.76 13.51
C ASN A 236 -10.33 -6.74 13.88
N LEU A 237 -10.72 -7.64 12.98
CA LEU A 237 -11.72 -8.69 13.27
C LEU A 237 -11.20 -9.72 14.29
N LEU A 238 -9.90 -10.01 14.27
CA LEU A 238 -9.26 -10.96 15.18
C LEU A 238 -8.99 -10.35 16.56
N ILE A 239 -8.49 -9.11 16.59
CA ILE A 239 -8.17 -8.35 17.83
C ILE A 239 -9.42 -7.95 18.60
N GLY A 240 -10.59 -7.83 17.96
CA GLY A 240 -11.86 -7.67 18.66
C GLY A 240 -12.15 -8.76 19.72
N ASN A 241 -11.27 -9.75 19.88
CA ASN A 241 -11.30 -10.79 20.89
C ASN A 241 -10.09 -10.80 21.85
N VAL A 242 -9.17 -9.81 21.81
CA VAL A 242 -7.89 -9.84 22.56
C VAL A 242 -7.57 -8.48 23.19
N ASP A 243 -7.47 -8.44 24.53
CA ASP A 243 -7.22 -7.22 25.32
C ASP A 243 -5.79 -6.68 25.22
N ASP A 244 -4.79 -7.54 25.01
CA ASP A 244 -3.37 -7.19 25.06
C ASP A 244 -2.98 -6.10 24.05
N ILE A 245 -3.57 -6.12 22.85
CA ILE A 245 -3.22 -5.17 21.79
C ILE A 245 -3.88 -3.80 22.04
N LEU A 246 -5.04 -3.76 22.70
CA LEU A 246 -5.68 -2.50 23.06
C LEU A 246 -4.79 -1.70 24.02
N SER A 247 -4.10 -2.38 24.94
CA SER A 247 -3.15 -1.76 25.87
C SER A 247 -1.97 -1.09 25.15
N GLU A 248 -1.46 -1.71 24.08
CA GLU A 248 -0.39 -1.20 23.21
C GLU A 248 -0.76 0.08 22.45
N PHE A 249 -2.06 0.33 22.26
CA PHE A 249 -2.58 1.58 21.69
C PHE A 249 -3.09 2.56 22.77
N GLY A 250 -2.77 2.31 24.04
CA GLY A 250 -3.15 3.14 25.17
C GLY A 250 -4.66 3.16 25.45
N ARG A 251 -5.38 2.11 25.07
CA ARG A 251 -6.84 2.01 25.22
C ARG A 251 -7.19 1.23 26.49
N SER A 252 -8.20 1.69 27.22
CA SER A 252 -8.74 1.00 28.39
C SER A 252 -9.71 -0.11 28.00
N GLU A 253 -9.85 -1.11 28.88
CA GLU A 253 -10.84 -2.19 28.77
C GLU A 253 -12.26 -1.62 28.46
N GLY A 254 -12.96 -2.25 27.51
CA GLY A 254 -14.36 -1.94 27.18
C GLY A 254 -14.62 -0.99 26.00
N SER A 255 -13.58 -0.39 25.37
CA SER A 255 -13.75 0.40 24.14
C SER A 255 -13.37 -0.41 22.90
N PHE A 256 -14.33 -1.15 22.35
CA PHE A 256 -14.17 -1.83 21.06
C PHE A 256 -14.18 -0.80 19.92
N ARG A 257 -13.02 -0.21 19.65
CA ARG A 257 -12.80 0.64 18.49
C ARG A 257 -11.79 -0.05 17.57
N LYS A 258 -12.07 -0.08 16.26
CA LYS A 258 -11.11 -0.56 15.26
C LYS A 258 -9.84 0.31 15.29
N ILE A 259 -8.68 -0.31 15.07
CA ILE A 259 -7.41 0.37 14.82
C ILE A 259 -7.47 0.89 13.39
N THR A 260 -7.32 2.19 13.20
CA THR A 260 -7.27 2.78 11.85
C THR A 260 -5.85 2.77 11.29
N PHE A 261 -5.74 2.95 9.97
CA PHE A 261 -4.43 3.00 9.33
C PHE A 261 -3.69 4.28 9.76
N SER A 262 -4.41 5.41 9.87
CA SER A 262 -3.84 6.65 10.40
C SER A 262 -3.32 6.49 11.83
N GLU A 263 -4.03 5.78 12.72
CA GLU A 263 -3.55 5.49 14.09
C GLU A 263 -2.28 4.65 14.09
N THR A 264 -2.19 3.68 13.16
CA THR A 264 -0.99 2.88 12.94
C THR A 264 0.20 3.76 12.55
N LEU A 265 0.03 4.66 11.58
CA LEU A 265 1.08 5.59 11.18
C LEU A 265 1.44 6.57 12.30
N GLN A 266 0.47 7.06 13.06
CA GLN A 266 0.71 7.93 14.21
C GLN A 266 1.58 7.26 15.27
N LYS A 267 1.34 5.98 15.57
CA LYS A 267 2.14 5.22 16.55
C LYS A 267 3.62 5.15 16.14
N TYR A 268 3.91 4.86 14.88
CA TYR A 268 5.28 4.54 14.45
C TYR A 268 6.07 5.70 13.85
N TYR A 269 5.38 6.68 13.24
CA TYR A 269 6.01 7.72 12.43
C TYR A 269 5.78 9.14 12.91
N ILE A 270 5.00 9.35 13.98
CA ILE A 270 4.79 10.69 14.54
C ILE A 270 5.63 10.87 15.81
N ASP A 271 6.31 12.01 15.90
CA ASP A 271 7.04 12.47 17.07
C ASP A 271 6.78 13.95 17.32
N ASP A 272 6.39 14.31 18.53
CA ASP A 272 5.96 15.67 18.91
C ASP A 272 5.00 16.32 17.89
N GLY A 273 4.09 15.52 17.33
CA GLY A 273 3.08 15.95 16.35
C GLY A 273 3.55 15.99 14.90
N ARG A 274 4.81 15.67 14.60
CA ARG A 274 5.39 15.74 13.24
C ARG A 274 5.72 14.37 12.68
N LEU A 275 5.61 14.22 11.36
CA LEU A 275 6.08 13.04 10.64
C LEU A 275 7.61 12.98 10.65
N VAL A 276 8.16 11.87 11.14
CA VAL A 276 9.61 11.64 11.27
C VAL A 276 10.00 10.27 10.71
N CYS A 277 11.27 10.11 10.37
CA CYS A 277 11.83 8.81 10.06
C CYS A 277 11.79 7.89 11.29
N ARG A 278 11.29 6.65 11.12
CA ARG A 278 11.17 5.64 12.19
C ARG A 278 12.51 5.37 12.90
N THR A 279 13.61 5.28 12.15
CA THR A 279 14.93 4.92 12.68
C THR A 279 15.62 6.09 13.39
N CYS A 280 15.69 7.26 12.74
CA CYS A 280 16.47 8.38 13.27
C CYS A 280 15.66 9.37 14.10
N ARG A 281 14.32 9.29 14.07
CA ARG A 281 13.35 10.21 14.69
C ARG A 281 13.55 11.67 14.27
N ARG A 282 13.92 11.89 13.01
CA ARG A 282 14.12 13.23 12.42
C ARG A 282 13.33 13.41 11.13
N SER A 283 13.09 14.67 10.78
CA SER A 283 12.44 15.12 9.55
C SER A 283 13.14 16.41 9.08
N PRO A 284 13.89 16.38 7.95
CA PRO A 284 14.16 15.22 7.10
C PRO A 284 15.03 14.16 7.81
N CYS A 285 15.06 12.96 7.22
CA CYS A 285 15.82 11.81 7.69
C CYS A 285 17.34 12.10 7.72
N ASP A 286 18.03 11.66 8.79
CA ASP A 286 19.48 11.77 8.89
C ASP A 286 20.17 10.58 8.19
N ILE A 287 20.61 10.81 6.95
CA ILE A 287 21.24 9.79 6.10
C ILE A 287 22.46 9.13 6.75
N LYS A 288 23.24 9.85 7.57
CA LYS A 288 24.45 9.32 8.22
C LYS A 288 24.13 8.20 9.20
N LYS A 289 22.90 8.19 9.76
CA LYS A 289 22.44 7.11 10.62
C LYS A 289 22.03 5.87 9.82
N HIS A 290 21.56 6.04 8.58
CA HIS A 290 21.19 4.93 7.69
C HIS A 290 22.39 4.34 6.94
N GLU A 291 23.38 5.15 6.54
CA GLU A 291 24.60 4.67 5.87
C GLU A 291 25.34 3.64 6.73
N LYS A 292 25.32 3.81 8.06
CA LYS A 292 25.87 2.83 9.02
C LYS A 292 25.13 1.50 9.03
N LEU A 293 23.86 1.49 8.64
CA LEU A 293 23.00 0.30 8.66
C LEU A 293 23.01 -0.45 7.32
N TYR A 294 23.12 0.27 6.20
CA TYR A 294 22.85 -0.30 4.87
C TYR A 294 24.04 -0.33 3.90
N GLN A 295 25.25 0.11 4.29
CA GLN A 295 26.44 0.16 3.41
C GLN A 295 26.08 0.62 1.98
N LEU A 296 25.44 1.79 1.86
CA LEU A 296 25.04 2.32 0.56
C LEU A 296 26.30 2.46 -0.31
N SER A 297 26.33 1.76 -1.45
CA SER A 297 27.42 1.85 -2.41
C SER A 297 27.52 3.28 -2.94
N GLU A 298 28.74 3.84 -2.96
CA GLU A 298 29.05 5.15 -3.57
C GLU A 298 28.68 5.22 -5.06
#